data_AF-A0A9W7BMJ2-F1
#
_entry.id   AF-A0A9W7BMJ2-F1
#
_cell.length_a   1.000
_cell.length_b   1.000
_cell.length_c   1.000
_cell.angle_alpha   90.00
_cell.angle_beta   90.00
_cell.angle_gamma   90.00
#
_symmetry.space_group_name_H-M   'P 1'
#
loop_
_entity.id
_entity.type
_entity.pdbx_description
1 polymer ?
#
loop_
_entity_poly.entity_id
_entity_poly.type
_entity_poly.pdbx_seq_one_letter_code
_entity_poly.pdbx_strand_id
1 'polypeptide(L)'
;MRDIQERNPVLEEALVLMSMRLASGKKIMLRLGVLNFLQNRKQKSNGGLFKEILYVLSSTKPGIDAYRVVVGAGLEVGSMMDPKSEMMMTKSAELFTEAIPGALIQMYAFLVGSNQSNAAVFSLIVSVFTSSFTATGISFDFDVDKGKRKYTPDFYGFVSDGTKKKVKVFVSILLISACQLRAKPLACALCAVESSMTIVFYLVGEILLYFAYKLLRRDFTYWFPVYGLAGMIISIFCESYLK
;
A
#
# COMPACT_ATOMS: atom_id res chain seq x y z
N MET A 1 2.26 -34.48 -34.29
CA MET A 1 3.36 -33.64 -33.74
C MET A 1 3.39 -32.26 -34.40
N ARG A 2 2.21 -31.64 -34.55
CA ARG A 2 2.02 -30.20 -34.72
C ARG A 2 1.47 -29.75 -33.35
N ASP A 3 1.90 -28.60 -32.85
CA ASP A 3 1.42 -27.88 -31.64
C ASP A 3 2.53 -27.45 -30.65
N ILE A 4 3.77 -27.19 -31.10
CA ILE A 4 4.81 -26.54 -30.27
C ILE A 4 5.13 -25.10 -30.72
N GLN A 5 4.48 -24.56 -31.76
CA GLN A 5 4.98 -23.34 -32.40
C GLN A 5 3.91 -22.30 -32.66
N GLU A 6 3.43 -21.66 -31.59
CA GLU A 6 2.99 -20.25 -31.53
C GLU A 6 2.54 -19.91 -30.09
N ARG A 7 3.42 -20.11 -29.10
CA ARG A 7 3.15 -19.53 -27.78
C ARG A 7 3.45 -18.05 -27.86
N ASN A 8 2.40 -17.24 -27.94
CA ASN A 8 2.52 -15.78 -27.95
C ASN A 8 3.27 -15.34 -26.68
N PRO A 9 4.47 -14.74 -26.79
CA PRO A 9 5.28 -14.37 -25.63
C PRO A 9 4.53 -13.41 -24.69
N VAL A 10 3.61 -12.61 -25.24
CA VAL A 10 2.73 -11.71 -24.49
C VAL A 10 1.74 -12.48 -23.60
N LEU A 11 1.25 -13.65 -24.04
CA LEU A 11 0.34 -14.48 -23.24
C LEU A 11 1.08 -15.19 -22.10
N GLU A 12 2.29 -15.69 -22.34
CA GLU A 12 3.13 -16.29 -21.29
C GLU A 12 3.55 -15.25 -20.25
N GLU A 13 4.00 -14.07 -20.67
CA GLU A 13 4.29 -12.96 -19.74
C GLU A 13 3.05 -12.53 -18.99
N ALA A 14 1.90 -12.35 -19.66
CA ALA A 14 0.65 -12.05 -18.98
C ALA A 14 0.23 -13.16 -18.00
N LEU A 15 0.47 -14.43 -18.31
CA LEU A 15 0.18 -15.56 -17.41
C LEU A 15 1.13 -15.59 -16.21
N VAL A 16 2.40 -15.25 -16.41
CA VAL A 16 3.40 -15.10 -15.34
C VAL A 16 3.04 -13.90 -14.45
N LEU A 17 2.63 -12.78 -15.03
CA LEU A 17 2.20 -11.59 -14.29
C LEU A 17 0.89 -11.83 -13.53
N MET A 18 -0.08 -12.52 -14.13
CA MET A 18 -1.32 -12.92 -13.48
C MET A 18 -1.05 -13.93 -12.37
N SER A 19 -0.18 -14.93 -12.58
CA SER A 19 0.18 -15.91 -11.56
C SER A 19 1.01 -15.30 -10.42
N MET A 20 1.88 -14.33 -10.70
CA MET A 20 2.57 -13.53 -9.70
C MET A 20 1.60 -12.66 -8.89
N ARG A 21 0.60 -12.02 -9.52
CA ARG A 21 -0.46 -11.30 -8.81
C ARG A 21 -1.32 -12.22 -7.97
N LEU A 22 -1.69 -13.40 -8.48
CA LEU A 22 -2.43 -14.41 -7.72
C LEU A 22 -1.64 -14.94 -6.51
N ALA A 23 -0.34 -15.19 -6.69
CA ALA A 23 0.55 -15.65 -5.62
C ALA A 23 0.78 -14.57 -4.55
N SER A 24 0.84 -13.30 -4.95
CA SER A 24 0.90 -12.15 -4.05
C SER A 24 -0.41 -11.98 -3.28
N GLY A 25 -1.55 -12.12 -3.97
CA GLY A 25 -2.91 -12.08 -3.43
C GLY A 25 -3.18 -13.12 -2.32
N LYS A 26 -2.68 -14.36 -2.49
CA LYS A 26 -2.83 -15.40 -1.46
C LYS A 26 -1.99 -15.12 -0.20
N LYS A 27 -0.78 -14.55 -0.36
CA LYS A 27 0.08 -14.20 0.78
C LYS A 27 -0.45 -13.01 1.57
N ILE A 28 -1.13 -12.07 0.91
CA ILE A 28 -1.76 -10.92 1.59
C ILE A 28 -3.03 -11.31 2.33
N MET A 29 -3.86 -12.19 1.80
CA MET A 29 -5.02 -12.75 2.52
C MET A 29 -4.60 -13.42 3.83
N LEU A 30 -3.46 -14.12 3.84
CA LEU A 30 -2.92 -14.71 5.07
C LEU A 30 -2.51 -13.63 6.09
N ARG A 31 -1.86 -12.54 5.64
CA ARG A 31 -1.41 -11.43 6.51
C ARG A 31 -2.57 -10.58 7.02
N LEU A 32 -3.55 -10.27 6.18
CA LEU A 32 -4.80 -9.63 6.58
C LEU A 32 -5.58 -10.54 7.55
N GLY A 33 -5.57 -11.86 7.32
CA GLY A 33 -6.11 -12.85 8.26
C GLY A 33 -5.42 -12.80 9.63
N VAL A 34 -4.10 -12.66 9.67
CA VAL A 34 -3.33 -12.49 10.92
C VAL A 34 -3.63 -11.16 11.59
N LEU A 35 -3.70 -10.04 10.86
CA LEU A 35 -4.07 -8.74 11.43
C LEU A 35 -5.48 -8.77 12.03
N ASN A 36 -6.45 -9.35 11.31
CA ASN A 36 -7.81 -9.54 11.80
C ASN A 36 -7.89 -10.49 12.99
N PHE A 37 -7.12 -11.58 12.96
CA PHE A 37 -7.02 -12.51 14.07
C PHE A 37 -6.46 -11.83 15.31
N LEU A 38 -5.43 -10.99 15.16
CA LEU A 38 -4.84 -10.24 16.27
C LEU A 38 -5.81 -9.17 16.81
N GLN A 39 -6.54 -8.49 15.92
CA GLN A 39 -7.52 -7.46 16.30
C GLN A 39 -8.74 -8.05 17.00
N ASN A 40 -9.22 -9.22 16.55
CA ASN A 40 -10.41 -9.90 17.08
C ASN A 40 -10.07 -11.07 18.01
N ARG A 41 -8.82 -11.19 18.46
CA ARG A 41 -8.38 -12.29 19.33
C ARG A 41 -9.17 -12.36 20.64
N LYS A 42 -9.68 -11.23 21.11
CA LYS A 42 -10.46 -11.10 22.35
C LYS A 42 -11.98 -11.18 22.11
N GLN A 43 -12.42 -11.38 20.87
CA GLN A 43 -13.82 -11.51 20.54
C GLN A 43 -14.37 -12.83 21.14
N LYS A 44 -15.50 -12.76 21.85
CA LYS A 44 -16.01 -13.87 22.68
C LYS A 44 -16.59 -15.06 21.90
N SER A 45 -16.77 -14.96 20.58
CA SER A 45 -17.42 -15.99 19.76
C SER A 45 -16.51 -16.47 18.63
N ASN A 46 -16.18 -17.77 18.64
CA ASN A 46 -15.42 -18.44 17.58
C ASN A 46 -16.09 -18.29 16.19
N GLY A 47 -17.41 -18.12 16.14
CA GLY A 47 -18.15 -17.93 14.90
C GLY A 47 -17.98 -16.54 14.28
N GLY A 48 -17.69 -15.51 15.08
CA GLY A 48 -17.40 -14.15 14.58
C GLY A 48 -16.05 -14.10 13.89
N LEU A 49 -15.02 -14.67 14.53
CA LEU A 49 -13.67 -14.75 13.98
C LEU A 49 -13.61 -15.56 12.67
N PHE A 50 -14.38 -16.65 12.56
CA PHE A 50 -14.46 -17.42 11.33
C PHE A 50 -15.09 -16.62 10.17
N LYS A 51 -16.11 -15.80 10.45
CA LYS A 51 -16.70 -14.90 9.44
C LYS A 51 -15.71 -13.85 8.95
N GLU A 52 -14.93 -13.24 9.84
CA GLU A 52 -13.88 -12.29 9.46
C GLU A 52 -12.82 -12.93 8.55
N ILE A 53 -12.39 -14.15 8.87
CA ILE A 53 -11.45 -14.89 8.03
C ILE A 53 -12.07 -15.17 6.65
N LEU A 54 -13.35 -15.54 6.58
CA LEU A 54 -14.06 -15.72 5.30
C LEU A 54 -14.16 -14.42 4.50
N TYR A 55 -14.39 -13.27 5.13
CA TYR A 55 -14.42 -11.97 4.45
C TYR A 55 -13.07 -11.60 3.86
N VAL A 56 -11.98 -11.90 4.56
CA VAL A 56 -10.61 -11.74 4.04
C VAL A 56 -10.37 -12.69 2.87
N LEU A 57 -10.70 -13.97 3.01
CA LEU A 57 -10.46 -14.99 1.97
C LEU A 57 -11.32 -14.80 0.71
N SER A 58 -12.48 -14.16 0.84
CA SER A 58 -13.36 -13.84 -0.29
C SER A 58 -13.08 -12.47 -0.90
N SER A 59 -12.08 -11.73 -0.41
CA SER A 59 -11.79 -10.34 -0.78
C SER A 59 -12.98 -9.37 -0.59
N THR A 60 -13.98 -9.75 0.22
CA THR A 60 -15.16 -8.90 0.47
C THR A 60 -14.95 -7.95 1.66
N LYS A 61 -13.91 -8.19 2.47
CA LYS A 61 -13.61 -7.38 3.66
C LYS A 61 -13.55 -5.87 3.39
N PRO A 62 -12.89 -5.34 2.34
CA PRO A 62 -12.87 -3.90 2.09
C PRO A 62 -14.27 -3.28 1.93
N GLY A 63 -15.22 -4.03 1.36
CA GLY A 63 -16.61 -3.58 1.21
C GLY A 63 -17.39 -3.63 2.53
N ILE A 64 -17.15 -4.65 3.34
CA ILE A 64 -17.80 -4.81 4.65
C ILE A 64 -17.28 -3.79 5.64
N ASP A 65 -15.97 -3.55 5.69
CA ASP A 65 -15.37 -2.52 6.54
C ASP A 65 -15.87 -1.13 6.13
N ALA A 66 -15.92 -0.84 4.82
CA ALA A 66 -16.50 0.42 4.34
C ALA A 66 -17.97 0.58 4.74
N TYR A 67 -18.78 -0.48 4.65
CA TYR A 67 -20.17 -0.47 5.10
C TYR A 67 -20.28 -0.18 6.61
N ARG A 68 -19.45 -0.82 7.44
CA ARG A 68 -19.40 -0.59 8.90
C ARG A 68 -19.05 0.86 9.23
N VAL A 69 -18.11 1.45 8.50
CA VAL A 69 -17.72 2.87 8.67
C VAL A 69 -18.87 3.80 8.28
N VAL A 70 -19.57 3.53 7.16
CA VAL A 70 -20.68 4.36 6.67
C VAL A 70 -21.89 4.30 7.61
N VAL A 71 -22.21 3.12 8.15
CA VAL A 71 -23.30 2.94 9.13
C VAL A 71 -22.92 3.51 10.50
N GLY A 72 -21.65 3.86 10.73
CA GLY A 72 -21.17 4.37 12.00
C GLY A 72 -21.19 3.29 13.09
N ALA A 73 -20.85 2.05 12.72
CA ALA A 73 -20.75 0.95 13.68
C ALA A 73 -19.77 1.34 14.81
N GLY A 74 -20.17 1.10 16.06
CA GLY A 74 -19.32 1.32 17.22
C GLY A 74 -18.20 0.30 17.34
N LEU A 75 -17.36 0.47 18.36
CA LEU A 75 -16.32 -0.51 18.70
C LEU A 75 -16.98 -1.84 19.12
N GLU A 76 -16.70 -2.92 18.38
CA GLU A 76 -17.21 -4.24 18.73
C GLU A 76 -16.54 -4.79 20.00
N VAL A 77 -17.27 -5.61 20.77
CA VAL A 77 -16.75 -6.19 22.01
C VAL A 77 -15.60 -7.15 21.71
N GLY A 78 -14.39 -6.73 22.07
CA GLY A 78 -13.16 -7.49 21.84
C GLY A 78 -12.32 -7.02 20.65
N SER A 79 -12.76 -5.98 19.92
CA SER A 79 -11.93 -5.33 18.91
C SER A 79 -10.97 -4.31 19.55
N MET A 80 -9.76 -4.22 19.01
CA MET A 80 -8.71 -3.32 19.51
C MET A 80 -8.78 -1.91 18.91
N MET A 81 -9.50 -1.75 17.80
CA MET A 81 -9.52 -0.56 16.95
C MET A 81 -10.95 -0.27 16.51
N ASP A 82 -11.27 1.01 16.32
CA ASP A 82 -12.52 1.43 15.72
C ASP A 82 -12.59 1.02 14.23
N PRO A 83 -13.79 0.81 13.66
CA PRO A 83 -13.95 0.35 12.28
C PRO A 83 -13.26 1.23 11.23
N LYS A 84 -13.15 2.55 11.48
CA LYS A 84 -12.48 3.48 10.57
C LYS A 84 -10.96 3.23 10.58
N SER A 85 -10.36 3.15 11.75
CA SER A 85 -8.94 2.83 11.91
C SER A 85 -8.59 1.44 11.36
N GLU A 86 -9.45 0.44 11.59
CA GLU A 86 -9.29 -0.91 11.03
C GLU A 86 -9.28 -0.90 9.50
N MET A 87 -10.26 -0.25 8.87
CA MET A 87 -10.32 -0.10 7.42
C MET A 87 -9.06 0.59 6.87
N MET A 88 -8.61 1.67 7.54
CA MET A 88 -7.43 2.42 7.12
C MET A 88 -6.15 1.59 7.21
N MET A 89 -5.99 0.77 8.25
CA MET A 89 -4.84 -0.13 8.38
C MET A 89 -4.84 -1.22 7.31
N THR A 90 -5.99 -1.85 7.06
CA THR A 90 -6.15 -2.88 6.02
C THR A 90 -5.80 -2.31 4.63
N LYS A 91 -6.38 -1.16 4.28
CA LYS A 91 -6.09 -0.47 3.00
C LYS A 91 -4.63 -0.04 2.88
N SER A 92 -4.01 0.39 3.98
CA SER A 92 -2.58 0.71 3.99
C SER A 92 -1.74 -0.54 3.70
N ALA A 93 -2.06 -1.65 4.36
CA ALA A 93 -1.37 -2.92 4.13
C ALA A 93 -1.51 -3.38 2.66
N GLU A 94 -2.71 -3.29 2.08
CA GLU A 94 -2.94 -3.58 0.65
C GLU A 94 -2.10 -2.68 -0.27
N LEU A 95 -2.02 -1.38 0.03
CA LEU A 95 -1.26 -0.42 -0.76
C LEU A 95 0.23 -0.79 -0.82
N PHE A 96 0.85 -1.10 0.33
CA PHE A 96 2.28 -1.42 0.41
C PHE A 96 2.64 -2.81 -0.12
N THR A 97 1.78 -3.80 0.11
CA THR A 97 2.14 -5.19 -0.18
C THR A 97 1.69 -5.66 -1.56
N GLU A 98 0.66 -5.05 -2.14
CA GLU A 98 0.11 -5.46 -3.42
C GLU A 98 0.17 -4.33 -4.45
N ALA A 99 -0.36 -3.15 -4.13
CA ALA A 99 -0.49 -2.09 -5.13
C ALA A 99 0.88 -1.58 -5.63
N ILE A 100 1.83 -1.32 -4.72
CA ILE A 100 3.17 -0.83 -5.08
C ILE A 100 3.99 -1.89 -5.84
N PRO A 101 4.18 -3.12 -5.33
CA PRO A 101 4.90 -4.16 -6.08
C PRO A 101 4.21 -4.53 -7.40
N GLY A 102 2.88 -4.61 -7.38
CA GLY A 102 2.06 -4.87 -8.56
C GLY A 102 2.18 -3.77 -9.62
N ALA A 103 2.38 -2.51 -9.20
CA ALA A 103 2.66 -1.40 -10.12
C ALA A 103 4.05 -1.51 -10.76
N LEU A 104 5.08 -1.93 -10.03
CA LEU A 104 6.43 -2.17 -10.57
C LEU A 104 6.40 -3.27 -11.62
N ILE A 105 5.78 -4.40 -11.30
CA ILE A 105 5.64 -5.54 -12.19
C ILE A 105 4.84 -5.16 -13.45
N GLN A 106 3.74 -4.41 -13.29
CA GLN A 106 2.93 -3.95 -14.43
C GLN A 106 3.69 -2.96 -15.32
N MET A 107 4.56 -2.12 -14.74
CA MET A 107 5.42 -1.21 -15.50
C MET A 107 6.52 -1.94 -16.25
N TYR A 108 7.19 -2.90 -15.61
CA TYR A 108 8.22 -3.70 -16.25
C TYR A 108 7.67 -4.47 -17.45
N ALA A 109 6.51 -5.13 -17.27
CA ALA A 109 5.80 -5.81 -18.34
C ALA A 109 5.43 -4.88 -19.50
N PHE A 110 4.96 -3.67 -19.16
CA PHE A 110 4.67 -2.66 -20.17
C PHE A 110 5.94 -2.26 -20.92
N LEU A 111 7.07 -2.03 -20.24
CA LEU A 111 8.31 -1.61 -20.91
C LEU A 111 8.96 -2.69 -21.80
N VAL A 112 8.89 -3.96 -21.40
CA VAL A 112 9.52 -5.08 -22.15
C VAL A 112 8.63 -5.58 -23.29
N GLY A 113 7.32 -5.38 -23.20
CA GLY A 113 6.37 -5.83 -24.21
C GLY A 113 6.64 -5.24 -25.60
N SER A 114 6.66 -6.10 -26.63
CA SER A 114 6.90 -5.68 -28.02
C SER A 114 5.73 -4.89 -28.63
N ASN A 115 4.52 -5.02 -28.08
CA ASN A 115 3.32 -4.33 -28.53
C ASN A 115 2.61 -3.62 -27.38
N GLN A 116 2.72 -2.29 -27.36
CA GLN A 116 2.04 -1.45 -26.38
C GLN A 116 0.56 -1.32 -26.75
N SER A 117 -0.32 -1.98 -26.01
CA SER A 117 -1.77 -1.84 -26.23
C SER A 117 -2.32 -0.63 -25.49
N ASN A 118 -3.27 0.07 -26.12
CA ASN A 118 -4.04 1.13 -25.44
C ASN A 118 -4.76 0.62 -24.18
N ALA A 119 -5.13 -0.66 -24.16
CA ALA A 119 -5.72 -1.31 -23.00
C ALA A 119 -4.75 -1.43 -21.82
N ALA A 120 -3.46 -1.69 -22.08
CA ALA A 120 -2.43 -1.74 -21.05
C ALA A 120 -2.18 -0.36 -20.42
N VAL A 121 -2.12 0.69 -21.25
CA VAL A 121 -2.02 2.09 -20.77
C VAL A 121 -3.24 2.46 -19.93
N PHE A 122 -4.44 2.11 -20.38
CA PHE A 122 -5.67 2.37 -19.63
C PHE A 122 -5.67 1.64 -18.28
N SER A 123 -5.27 0.36 -18.25
CA SER A 123 -5.14 -0.41 -17.01
C SER A 123 -4.13 0.20 -16.04
N LEU A 124 -3.01 0.71 -16.56
CA LEU A 124 -2.00 1.43 -15.78
C LEU A 124 -2.61 2.70 -15.14
N ILE A 125 -3.34 3.50 -15.90
CA ILE A 125 -4.00 4.72 -15.41
C ILE A 125 -5.02 4.38 -14.33
N VAL A 126 -5.93 3.44 -14.57
CA VAL A 126 -6.98 3.07 -13.60
C VAL A 126 -6.37 2.53 -12.30
N SER A 127 -5.32 1.71 -12.40
CA SER A 127 -4.63 1.14 -11.23
C SER A 127 -3.98 2.22 -10.36
N VAL A 128 -3.26 3.18 -10.97
CA VAL A 128 -2.60 4.24 -10.20
C VAL A 128 -3.61 5.17 -9.55
N PHE A 129 -4.69 5.53 -10.26
CA PHE A 129 -5.72 6.40 -9.69
C PHE A 129 -6.50 5.72 -8.57
N THR A 130 -6.81 4.42 -8.69
CA THR A 130 -7.47 3.65 -7.61
C THR A 130 -6.61 3.60 -6.34
N SER A 131 -5.32 3.32 -6.50
CA SER A 131 -4.36 3.27 -5.39
C SER A 131 -4.18 4.64 -4.74
N SER A 132 -4.10 5.69 -5.55
CA SER A 132 -3.94 7.07 -5.10
C SER A 132 -5.19 7.61 -4.42
N PHE A 133 -6.37 7.20 -4.87
CA PHE A 133 -7.63 7.53 -4.22
C PHE A 133 -7.68 6.98 -2.80
N THR A 134 -7.21 5.75 -2.61
CA THR A 134 -7.08 5.14 -1.28
C THR A 134 -6.09 5.89 -0.39
N ALA A 135 -4.89 6.18 -0.89
CA ALA A 135 -3.87 6.94 -0.15
C ALA A 135 -4.33 8.37 0.21
N THR A 136 -5.01 9.03 -0.72
CA THR A 136 -5.59 10.37 -0.54
C THR A 136 -6.72 10.34 0.48
N GLY A 137 -7.60 9.34 0.42
CA GLY A 137 -8.68 9.16 1.38
C GLY A 137 -8.14 9.03 2.81
N ILE A 138 -7.12 8.18 3.01
CA ILE A 138 -6.45 8.02 4.31
C ILE A 138 -5.89 9.36 4.80
N SER A 139 -5.14 10.06 3.95
CA SER A 139 -4.50 11.35 4.31
C SER A 139 -5.53 12.43 4.63
N PHE A 140 -6.61 12.49 3.84
CA PHE A 140 -7.71 13.43 4.04
C PHE A 140 -8.47 13.14 5.34
N ASP A 141 -8.71 11.87 5.66
CA ASP A 141 -9.37 11.46 6.89
C ASP A 141 -8.56 11.82 8.14
N PHE A 142 -7.24 11.66 8.10
CA PHE A 142 -6.36 12.09 9.18
C PHE A 142 -6.32 13.61 9.31
N ASP A 143 -6.29 14.34 8.19
CA ASP A 143 -6.23 15.80 8.23
C ASP A 143 -7.52 16.42 8.77
N VAL A 144 -8.69 15.92 8.39
CA VAL A 144 -9.98 16.50 8.79
C VAL A 144 -10.36 16.15 10.24
N ASP A 145 -9.68 15.19 10.87
CA ASP A 145 -9.93 14.80 12.25
C ASP A 145 -9.63 15.94 13.24
N LYS A 146 -10.65 16.33 14.01
CA LYS A 146 -10.56 17.44 14.98
C LYS A 146 -9.57 17.16 16.11
N GLY A 147 -9.47 15.91 16.55
CA GLY A 147 -8.52 15.50 17.58
C GLY A 147 -7.10 15.66 17.06
N LYS A 148 -6.81 15.13 15.87
CA LYS A 148 -5.48 15.22 15.25
C LYS A 148 -5.05 16.66 14.98
N ARG A 149 -5.94 17.52 14.49
CA ARG A 149 -5.69 18.96 14.34
C ARG A 149 -5.37 19.65 15.67
N LYS A 150 -6.01 19.24 16.75
CA LYS A 150 -5.78 19.81 18.09
C LYS A 150 -4.42 19.39 18.67
N TYR A 151 -4.04 18.12 18.50
CA TYR A 151 -2.79 17.59 19.06
C TYR A 151 -1.55 17.92 18.23
N THR A 152 -1.70 18.08 16.91
CA THR A 152 -0.56 18.35 16.00
C THR A 152 -0.95 19.37 14.92
N PRO A 153 -1.17 20.64 15.33
CA PRO A 153 -1.64 21.70 14.42
C PRO A 153 -0.62 22.10 13.35
N ASP A 154 0.66 21.85 13.57
CA ASP A 154 1.71 22.17 12.59
C ASP A 154 1.72 21.20 11.40
N PHE A 155 1.16 19.99 11.58
CA PHE A 155 1.15 18.94 10.57
C PHE A 155 -0.24 18.77 9.92
N TYR A 156 -1.30 18.83 10.71
CA TYR A 156 -2.68 18.70 10.25
C TYR A 156 -3.39 20.06 10.18
N GLY A 157 -4.34 20.20 9.26
CA GLY A 157 -5.08 21.42 9.00
C GLY A 157 -4.90 21.97 7.59
N PHE A 158 -4.24 21.25 6.68
CA PHE A 158 -4.06 21.71 5.30
C PHE A 158 -5.35 21.63 4.47
N VAL A 159 -6.33 20.82 4.88
CA VAL A 159 -7.68 20.82 4.28
C VAL A 159 -8.50 21.95 4.88
N SER A 160 -8.57 23.07 4.15
CA SER A 160 -9.37 24.24 4.57
C SER A 160 -10.87 23.96 4.66
N ASP A 161 -11.57 24.73 5.49
CA ASP A 161 -13.01 24.64 5.65
C ASP A 161 -13.75 25.29 4.47
N GLY A 162 -14.57 24.49 3.78
CA GLY A 162 -15.38 24.88 2.62
C GLY A 162 -15.38 23.83 1.52
N THR A 163 -16.55 23.42 1.04
CA THR A 163 -16.71 22.29 0.10
C THR A 163 -15.85 22.42 -1.16
N LYS A 164 -15.85 23.59 -1.80
CA LYS A 164 -15.04 23.84 -3.01
C LYS A 164 -13.53 23.72 -2.74
N LYS A 165 -13.08 24.22 -1.59
CA LYS A 165 -11.65 24.16 -1.21
C LYS A 165 -11.24 22.75 -0.82
N LYS A 166 -12.09 22.00 -0.11
CA LYS A 166 -11.89 20.58 0.20
C LYS A 166 -11.72 19.75 -1.06
N VAL A 167 -12.59 19.92 -2.05
CA VAL A 167 -12.47 19.22 -3.34
C VAL A 167 -11.17 19.60 -4.05
N LYS A 168 -10.79 20.89 -4.07
CA LYS A 168 -9.53 21.33 -4.68
C LYS A 168 -8.32 20.65 -4.02
N VAL A 169 -8.24 20.68 -2.69
CA VAL A 169 -7.14 20.06 -1.93
C VAL A 169 -7.14 18.53 -2.13
N PHE A 170 -8.31 17.89 -2.11
CA PHE A 170 -8.44 16.46 -2.35
C PHE A 170 -7.91 16.07 -3.74
N VAL A 171 -8.32 16.78 -4.79
CA VAL A 171 -7.84 16.54 -6.16
C VAL A 171 -6.34 16.81 -6.27
N SER A 172 -5.82 17.85 -5.62
CA SER A 172 -4.37 18.12 -5.61
C SER A 172 -3.57 16.99 -4.96
N ILE A 173 -4.00 16.49 -3.79
CA ILE A 173 -3.34 15.38 -3.11
C ILE A 173 -3.46 14.10 -3.93
N LEU A 174 -4.61 13.86 -4.57
CA LEU A 174 -4.81 12.72 -5.47
C LEU A 174 -3.82 12.71 -6.62
N LEU A 175 -3.63 13.84 -7.30
CA LEU A 175 -2.70 13.96 -8.42
C LEU A 175 -1.25 13.80 -7.96
N ILE A 176 -0.87 14.45 -6.84
CA ILE A 176 0.47 14.31 -6.26
C ILE A 176 0.73 12.85 -5.88
N SER A 177 -0.23 12.18 -5.23
CA SER A 177 -0.15 10.78 -4.85
C SER A 177 -0.01 9.89 -6.09
N ALA A 178 -0.77 10.14 -7.16
CA ALA A 178 -0.67 9.39 -8.41
C ALA A 178 0.71 9.52 -9.07
N CYS A 179 1.25 10.74 -9.10
CA CYS A 179 2.62 10.96 -9.57
C CYS A 179 3.65 10.22 -8.71
N GLN A 180 3.54 10.32 -7.37
CA GLN A 180 4.48 9.68 -6.44
C GLN A 180 4.43 8.16 -6.48
N LEU A 181 3.22 7.57 -6.52
CA LEU A 181 3.03 6.12 -6.60
C LEU A 181 3.52 5.55 -7.93
N ARG A 182 3.52 6.33 -9.01
CA ARG A 182 4.01 5.87 -10.33
C ARG A 182 5.50 6.13 -10.55
N ALA A 183 6.04 7.24 -10.06
CA ALA A 183 7.41 7.67 -10.38
C ALA A 183 8.46 6.64 -9.94
N LYS A 184 8.37 6.11 -8.71
CA LYS A 184 9.33 5.13 -8.21
C LYS A 184 9.27 3.78 -8.95
N PRO A 185 8.09 3.14 -9.10
CA PRO A 185 7.99 1.92 -9.89
C PRO A 185 8.47 2.08 -11.33
N LEU A 186 8.26 3.23 -11.96
CA LEU A 186 8.79 3.53 -13.30
C LEU A 186 10.32 3.57 -13.31
N ALA A 187 10.94 4.27 -12.36
CA ALA A 187 12.40 4.33 -12.23
C ALA A 187 12.99 2.93 -12.02
N CYS A 188 12.45 2.16 -11.08
CA CYS A 188 12.87 0.79 -10.84
C CYS A 188 12.71 -0.10 -12.08
N ALA A 189 11.58 0.03 -12.81
CA ALA A 189 11.33 -0.75 -14.01
C ALA A 189 12.31 -0.39 -15.14
N LEU A 190 12.63 0.88 -15.34
CA LEU A 190 13.65 1.32 -16.32
C LEU A 190 15.03 0.77 -15.97
N CYS A 191 15.45 0.85 -14.70
CA CYS A 191 16.72 0.26 -14.26
C CYS A 191 16.75 -1.26 -14.44
N ALA A 192 15.62 -1.95 -14.22
CA ALA A 192 15.51 -3.39 -14.41
C ALA A 192 15.61 -3.82 -15.87
N VAL A 193 15.15 -2.99 -16.82
CA VAL A 193 15.27 -3.26 -18.26
C VAL A 193 16.72 -3.16 -18.73
N GLU A 194 17.50 -2.24 -18.15
CA GLU A 194 18.91 -2.06 -18.52
C GLU A 194 19.79 -3.22 -18.02
N SER A 195 19.82 -3.46 -16.71
CA SER A 195 20.54 -4.59 -16.12
C SER A 195 20.09 -4.88 -14.69
N SER A 196 20.23 -6.14 -14.25
CA SER A 196 19.96 -6.51 -12.86
C SER A 196 20.87 -5.81 -11.85
N MET A 197 22.09 -5.41 -12.26
CA MET A 197 23.01 -4.67 -11.40
C MET A 197 22.60 -3.20 -11.24
N THR A 198 22.07 -2.58 -12.31
CA THR A 198 21.63 -1.17 -12.28
C THR A 198 20.51 -0.96 -11.27
N ILE A 199 19.50 -1.85 -11.22
CA ILE A 199 18.43 -1.75 -10.22
C ILE A 199 18.97 -1.94 -8.79
N VAL A 200 19.92 -2.85 -8.58
CA VAL A 200 20.54 -3.03 -7.25
C VAL A 200 21.29 -1.78 -6.83
N PHE A 201 22.11 -1.19 -7.71
CA PHE A 201 22.82 0.07 -7.41
C PHE A 201 21.85 1.23 -7.16
N TYR A 202 20.75 1.33 -7.91
CA TYR A 202 19.72 2.34 -7.69
C TYR A 202 19.09 2.20 -6.30
N LEU A 203 18.64 0.99 -5.92
CA LEU A 203 18.01 0.73 -4.63
C LEU A 203 18.98 0.93 -3.45
N VAL A 204 20.19 0.38 -3.55
CA VAL A 204 21.23 0.55 -2.53
C VAL A 204 21.63 2.02 -2.42
N GLY A 205 21.76 2.73 -3.55
CA GLY A 205 22.06 4.15 -3.60
C GLY A 205 21.00 5.01 -2.90
N GLU A 206 19.71 4.76 -3.14
CA GLU A 206 18.62 5.46 -2.44
C GLU A 206 18.65 5.22 -0.93
N ILE A 207 18.89 3.97 -0.51
CA ILE A 207 18.98 3.60 0.91
C ILE A 207 20.19 4.28 1.57
N LEU A 208 21.37 4.24 0.93
CA LEU A 208 22.58 4.88 1.44
C LEU A 208 22.44 6.40 1.51
N LEU A 209 21.83 7.03 0.50
CA LEU A 209 21.58 8.47 0.50
C LEU A 209 20.62 8.86 1.64
N TYR A 210 19.58 8.05 1.89
CA TYR A 210 18.67 8.25 3.01
C TYR A 210 19.39 8.13 4.36
N PHE A 211 20.22 7.10 4.54
CA PHE A 211 21.02 6.95 5.76
C PHE A 211 22.04 8.07 5.95
N ALA A 212 22.69 8.51 4.87
CA ALA A 212 23.59 9.66 4.90
C ALA A 212 22.85 10.94 5.32
N TYR A 213 21.66 11.20 4.76
CA TYR A 213 20.81 12.32 5.15
C TYR A 213 20.41 12.26 6.64
N LYS A 214 19.98 11.09 7.13
CA LYS A 214 19.67 10.88 8.56
C LYS A 214 20.90 11.09 9.45
N LEU A 215 22.06 10.62 9.01
CA LEU A 215 23.32 10.78 9.74
C LEU A 215 23.74 12.25 9.85
N LEU A 216 23.57 13.02 8.77
CA LEU A 216 23.82 14.46 8.77
C LEU A 216 22.87 15.22 9.72
N ARG A 217 21.61 14.77 9.84
CA ARG A 217 20.66 15.35 10.81
C ARG A 217 20.83 14.84 12.24
N ARG A 218 21.72 13.87 12.47
CA ARG A 218 21.92 13.21 13.78
C ARG A 218 20.63 12.64 14.38
N ASP A 219 19.69 12.24 13.52
CA ASP A 219 18.36 11.77 13.92
C ASP A 219 18.18 10.28 13.57
N PHE A 220 18.95 9.43 14.27
CA PHE A 220 18.83 7.97 14.21
C PHE A 220 17.80 7.40 15.20
N THR A 221 17.01 8.27 15.83
CA THR A 221 16.02 7.87 16.82
C THR A 221 14.73 7.42 16.14
N TYR A 222 14.33 6.17 16.40
CA TYR A 222 13.11 5.55 15.88
C TYR A 222 11.84 6.34 16.27
N TRP A 223 10.79 6.27 15.44
CA TRP A 223 9.52 6.98 15.64
C TRP A 223 8.73 6.49 16.87
N PHE A 224 9.01 5.29 17.39
CA PHE A 224 8.59 4.89 18.75
C PHE A 224 9.75 5.12 19.75
N PRO A 225 9.47 5.67 20.93
CA PRO A 225 10.49 5.91 21.95
C PRO A 225 10.90 4.58 22.60
N VAL A 226 11.76 3.82 21.92
CA VAL A 226 12.47 2.68 22.50
C VAL A 226 13.91 3.11 22.67
N TYR A 227 14.28 3.46 23.90
CA TYR A 227 15.64 3.91 24.21
C TYR A 227 16.59 2.72 24.44
N GLY A 228 17.85 2.88 24.02
CA GLY A 228 18.93 1.92 24.24
C GLY A 228 19.25 1.00 23.04
N LEU A 229 20.10 -0.01 23.28
CA LEU A 229 20.56 -0.98 22.27
C LEU A 229 19.39 -1.73 21.59
N ALA A 230 18.32 -2.01 22.32
CA ALA A 230 17.10 -2.61 21.78
C ALA A 230 16.44 -1.71 20.73
N GLY A 231 16.44 -0.38 20.92
CA GLY A 231 15.93 0.58 19.96
C GLY A 231 16.73 0.62 18.66
N MET A 232 18.07 0.48 18.73
CA MET A 232 18.91 0.39 17.53
C MET A 232 18.67 -0.91 16.75
N ILE A 233 18.64 -2.05 17.44
CA ILE A 233 18.44 -3.36 16.81
C ILE A 233 17.05 -3.43 16.17
N ILE A 234 16.01 -2.95 16.86
CA ILE A 234 14.64 -2.89 16.35
C ILE A 234 14.54 -1.87 15.22
N SER A 235 15.22 -0.72 15.28
CA SER A 235 15.23 0.26 14.18
C SER A 235 15.81 -0.35 12.90
N ILE A 236 16.92 -1.07 13.00
CA ILE A 236 17.57 -1.71 11.85
C ILE A 236 16.68 -2.83 11.27
N PHE A 237 16.11 -3.68 12.12
CA PHE A 237 15.22 -4.77 11.67
C PHE A 237 13.91 -4.26 11.08
N CYS A 238 13.31 -3.22 11.68
CA CYS A 238 12.04 -2.66 11.26
C CYS A 238 12.21 -1.77 10.02
N GLU A 239 13.33 -1.05 9.85
CA GLU A 239 13.64 -0.33 8.60
C GLU A 239 13.94 -1.27 7.43
N SER A 240 14.41 -2.50 7.69
CA SER A 240 14.71 -3.50 6.65
C SER A 240 13.49 -4.32 6.22
N TYR A 241 12.44 -4.41 7.06
CA TYR A 241 11.24 -5.23 6.80
C TYR A 241 9.93 -4.42 6.63
N LEU A 242 9.92 -3.12 6.95
CA LEU A 242 8.72 -2.27 6.96
C LEU A 242 8.80 -1.05 6.02
N LYS A 243 9.49 -1.23 4.88
CA LYS A 243 9.13 -0.62 3.59
C LYS A 243 9.17 -1.67 2.50
#